data_AF-A0A554MJS1-F1
#
_entry.id   AF-A0A554MJS1-F1
#
_cell.length_a   1.000
_cell.length_b   1.000
_cell.length_c   1.000
_cell.angle_alpha   90.00
_cell.angle_beta   90.00
_cell.angle_gamma   90.00
#
_symmetry.space_group_name_H-M   'P 1'
#
loop_
_entity.id
_entity.type
_entity.pdbx_description
1 polymer ?
#
loop_
_entity_poly.entity_id
_entity_poly.type
_entity_poly.pdbx_seq_one_letter_code
_entity_poly.pdbx_strand_id
1 'polypeptide(L)'
;MITIEKIADVKKDDKITFDAVLFTDDGAKASVGAPTVSGAKVTGTVLMVGRAPKVVVVKYKAKSRYYKKRGHKQPNMKVKIETV
;
A
#
# COMPACT_ATOMS: atom_id res chain seq x y z
N MET A 1 -11.67 1.17 -2.27
CA MET A 1 -10.45 1.94 -2.63
C MET A 1 -9.43 1.68 -1.55
N ILE A 2 -8.21 1.31 -1.92
CA ILE A 2 -7.17 0.89 -0.96
C ILE A 2 -5.96 1.81 -1.12
N THR A 3 -5.30 2.14 -0.01
CA THR A 3 -4.05 2.90 -0.02
C THR A 3 -2.90 1.91 0.14
N ILE A 4 -1.95 1.94 -0.78
CA ILE A 4 -0.77 1.08 -0.77
C ILE A 4 0.51 1.90 -0.71
N GLU A 5 1.62 1.22 -0.46
CA GLU A 5 2.95 1.81 -0.60
C GLU A 5 3.21 2.23 -2.04
N LYS A 6 4.05 3.26 -2.21
CA LYS A 6 4.39 3.75 -3.54
C LYS A 6 5.25 2.71 -4.28
N ILE A 7 4.75 2.20 -5.39
CA ILE A 7 5.52 1.39 -6.33
C ILE A 7 6.33 2.32 -7.24
N ALA A 8 7.60 1.98 -7.51
CA ALA A 8 8.44 2.75 -8.41
C ALA A 8 7.85 2.74 -9.84
N ASP A 9 8.01 3.85 -10.56
CA ASP A 9 7.67 3.98 -11.99
C ASP A 9 6.20 3.84 -12.41
N VAL A 10 5.26 3.71 -11.46
CA VAL A 10 3.81 3.71 -11.74
C VAL A 10 3.23 5.12 -11.64
N LYS A 11 2.48 5.52 -12.67
CA LYS A 11 1.82 6.83 -12.77
C LYS A 11 0.33 6.73 -12.44
N LYS A 12 -0.31 7.90 -12.39
CA LYS A 12 -1.76 7.99 -12.27
C LYS A 12 -2.39 7.39 -13.52
N ASP A 13 -3.48 6.65 -13.33
CA ASP A 13 -4.29 5.96 -14.35
C ASP A 13 -3.64 4.69 -14.95
N ASP A 14 -2.46 4.30 -14.45
CA ASP A 14 -1.85 3.01 -14.80
C ASP A 14 -2.61 1.84 -14.16
N LYS A 15 -2.61 0.70 -14.86
CA LYS A 15 -3.14 -0.58 -14.36
C LYS A 15 -2.05 -1.33 -13.59
N ILE A 16 -2.41 -1.84 -12.42
CA ILE A 16 -1.58 -2.71 -11.58
C ILE A 16 -2.25 -4.08 -11.50
N THR A 17 -1.46 -5.12 -11.73
CA THR A 17 -1.80 -6.52 -11.46
C THR A 17 -1.09 -6.98 -10.20
N PHE A 18 -1.85 -7.54 -9.26
CA PHE A 18 -1.32 -8.20 -8.07
C PHE A 18 -1.39 -9.72 -8.30
N ASP A 19 -0.23 -10.33 -8.52
CA ASP A 19 -0.10 -11.78 -8.76
C ASP A 19 -0.03 -12.60 -7.46
N ALA A 20 0.32 -11.95 -6.34
CA ALA A 20 0.44 -12.60 -5.04
C ALA A 20 -0.91 -12.59 -4.30
N VAL A 21 -1.77 -13.54 -4.64
CA VAL A 21 -3.06 -13.73 -3.95
C VAL A 21 -2.97 -14.93 -3.02
N LEU A 22 -3.23 -14.70 -1.73
CA LEU A 22 -3.14 -15.74 -0.68
C LEU A 22 -4.46 -16.46 -0.44
N PHE A 23 -5.57 -15.78 -0.71
CA PHE A 23 -6.91 -16.23 -0.37
C PHE A 23 -7.92 -15.63 -1.35
N THR A 24 -8.85 -16.46 -1.82
CA THR A 24 -10.01 -16.02 -2.59
C THR A 24 -11.26 -16.70 -2.06
N ASP A 25 -12.36 -15.95 -1.98
CA ASP A 25 -13.66 -16.47 -1.57
C ASP A 25 -14.73 -15.83 -2.45
N ASP A 26 -15.50 -16.68 -3.12
CA ASP A 26 -16.64 -16.31 -3.97
C ASP A 26 -17.99 -16.55 -3.26
N GLY A 27 -17.96 -16.93 -1.97
CA GLY A 27 -19.13 -17.23 -1.15
C GLY A 27 -19.65 -18.67 -1.28
N ALA A 28 -19.17 -19.45 -2.26
CA ALA A 28 -19.49 -20.86 -2.43
C ALA A 28 -18.27 -21.77 -2.21
N LYS A 29 -17.08 -21.29 -2.56
CA LYS A 29 -15.80 -21.98 -2.45
C LYS A 29 -14.71 -21.02 -1.98
N ALA A 30 -14.17 -21.29 -0.80
CA ALA A 30 -12.96 -20.64 -0.33
C ALA A 30 -11.72 -21.40 -0.84
N SER A 31 -10.80 -20.70 -1.49
CA SER A 31 -9.50 -21.22 -1.91
C SER A 31 -8.40 -20.60 -1.05
N VAL A 32 -7.64 -21.47 -0.37
CA VAL A 32 -6.52 -21.07 0.49
C VAL A 32 -5.22 -21.45 -0.21
N GLY A 33 -4.35 -20.47 -0.46
CA GLY A 33 -3.05 -20.70 -1.08
C GLY A 33 -2.04 -21.31 -0.10
N ALA A 34 -1.14 -22.13 -0.63
CA ALA A 34 0.02 -22.65 0.10
C ALA A 34 1.24 -22.68 -0.85
N PRO A 35 1.92 -21.54 -1.13
CA PRO A 35 1.90 -20.22 -0.49
C PRO A 35 1.02 -19.15 -1.18
N THR A 36 0.61 -19.34 -2.43
CA THR A 36 -0.32 -18.46 -3.17
C THR A 36 -1.35 -19.32 -3.91
N VAL A 37 -2.51 -18.74 -4.25
CA VAL A 37 -3.53 -19.41 -5.07
C VAL A 37 -3.07 -19.37 -6.53
N SER A 38 -2.81 -20.53 -7.12
CA SER A 38 -2.31 -20.63 -8.50
C SER A 38 -3.31 -20.05 -9.50
N GLY A 39 -2.88 -19.05 -10.29
CA GLY A 39 -3.68 -18.45 -11.36
C GLY A 39 -4.59 -17.30 -10.94
N ALA A 40 -4.68 -16.98 -9.65
CA ALA A 40 -5.44 -15.83 -9.16
C ALA A 40 -4.69 -14.52 -9.46
N LYS A 41 -5.41 -13.53 -10.01
CA LYS A 41 -4.86 -12.21 -10.34
C LYS A 41 -5.86 -11.12 -10.01
N VAL A 42 -5.47 -10.22 -9.12
CA VAL A 42 -6.27 -9.03 -8.81
C VAL A 42 -5.80 -7.88 -9.69
N THR A 43 -6.71 -7.25 -10.43
CA THR A 43 -6.38 -6.06 -11.24
C THR A 43 -6.99 -4.81 -10.62
N GLY A 44 -6.26 -3.70 -10.70
CA GLY A 44 -6.72 -2.41 -10.23
C GLY A 44 -6.06 -1.23 -10.94
N THR A 45 -6.69 -0.08 -10.83
CA THR A 45 -6.27 1.17 -11.47
C THR A 45 -5.78 2.17 -10.43
N VAL A 46 -4.64 2.82 -10.68
CA VAL A 46 -4.06 3.84 -9.80
C VAL A 46 -4.82 5.15 -9.96
N LEU A 47 -5.56 5.56 -8.93
CA LEU A 47 -6.31 6.81 -8.96
C LEU A 47 -5.47 8.02 -8.60
N MET A 48 -4.46 7.84 -7.75
CA MET A 48 -3.68 8.95 -7.21
C MET A 48 -2.33 8.48 -6.69
N VAL A 49 -1.29 9.24 -7.01
CA VAL A 49 0.03 9.16 -6.38
C VAL A 49 0.17 10.35 -5.46
N GLY A 50 0.38 10.11 -4.17
CA GLY A 50 0.31 11.13 -3.14
C GLY A 50 1.36 10.95 -2.04
N ARG A 51 1.19 11.75 -0.99
CA ARG A 51 1.94 11.62 0.26
C ARG A 51 0.95 11.53 1.42
N ALA A 52 1.23 10.63 2.35
CA ALA A 52 0.51 10.48 3.58
C ALA A 52 0.56 11.78 4.43
N PRO A 53 -0.36 11.92 5.40
CA PRO A 53 -0.32 13.01 6.38
C PRO A 53 1.06 13.12 7.04
N LYS A 54 1.43 14.34 7.43
CA LYS A 54 2.74 14.61 8.03
C LYS A 54 2.81 13.96 9.41
N VAL A 55 3.70 12.98 9.57
CA VAL A 55 4.06 12.44 10.88
C VAL A 55 5.19 13.30 11.44
N VAL A 56 4.99 13.83 12.65
CA VAL A 56 6.00 14.66 13.33
C VAL A 56 6.85 13.74 14.21
N VAL A 57 8.11 13.56 13.83
CA VAL A 57 9.10 12.80 14.58
C VAL A 57 9.87 13.75 15.49
N VAL A 58 9.72 13.57 16.79
CA VAL A 58 10.44 14.34 17.82
C VAL A 58 11.42 13.41 18.52
N LYS A 59 12.71 13.80 18.53
CA LYS A 59 13.74 13.15 19.34
C LYS A 59 14.17 14.14 20.42
N TYR A 60 13.94 13.79 21.69
CA TYR A 60 14.30 14.61 22.84
C TYR A 60 15.13 13.78 23.82
N LYS A 61 16.14 14.39 24.43
CA LYS A 61 16.91 13.80 25.54
C LYS A 61 17.03 14.81 26.67
N ALA A 62 16.53 14.45 27.85
CA ALA A 62 16.53 15.32 29.03
C ALA A 62 17.94 15.77 29.41
N LYS A 63 18.08 17.01 29.90
CA LYS A 63 19.32 17.62 30.43
C LYS A 63 20.54 17.63 29.48
N SER A 64 20.37 17.22 28.23
CA SER A 64 21.44 17.18 27.22
C SER A 64 21.36 18.30 26.18
N ARG A 65 20.39 19.21 26.31
CA ARG A 65 20.02 20.22 25.28
C ARG A 65 19.73 19.62 23.89
N TYR A 66 19.44 18.33 23.81
CA TYR A 66 19.12 17.66 22.56
C TYR A 66 17.60 17.62 22.33
N TYR A 67 17.17 18.38 21.33
CA TYR A 67 15.83 18.36 20.78
C TYR A 67 15.91 18.44 19.25
N LYS A 68 15.35 17.45 18.56
CA LYS A 68 15.26 17.42 17.10
C LYS A 68 13.81 17.14 16.69
N LYS A 69 13.23 18.06 15.91
CA LYS A 69 11.91 17.89 15.30
C LYS A 69 12.08 17.73 13.79
N ARG A 70 11.59 16.62 13.24
CA ARG A 70 11.57 16.36 11.79
C ARG A 70 10.17 15.94 11.38
N GLY A 71 9.79 16.24 10.14
CA GLY A 71 8.56 15.73 9.55
C GLY A 71 8.87 14.58 8.61
N HIS A 72 8.05 13.53 8.64
CA HIS A 72 8.02 12.51 7.61
C HIS A 72 6.68 12.55 6.89
N LYS A 73 6.71 12.40 5.57
CA LYS A 73 5.52 12.26 4.73
C LYS A 73 5.76 11.09 3.79
N GLN A 74 5.20 9.94 4.14
CA GLN A 74 5.39 8.69 3.40
C GLN A 74 4.73 8.80 2.01
N PRO A 75 5.45 8.52 0.91
CA PRO A 75 4.84 8.40 -0.40
C PRO A 75 3.84 7.23 -0.42
N ASN A 76 2.64 7.46 -0.97
CA ASN A 76 1.61 6.43 -1.07
C ASN A 76 0.85 6.52 -2.40
N MET A 77 0.14 5.45 -2.73
CA MET A 77 -0.75 5.41 -3.90
C MET A 77 -2.14 4.95 -3.48
N LYS A 78 -3.18 5.50 -4.11
CA LYS A 78 -4.56 5.01 -3.97
C LYS A 78 -4.93 4.21 -5.20
N VAL A 79 -5.38 2.98 -4.98
CA VAL A 79 -5.77 2.03 -6.03
C VAL A 79 -7.25 1.69 -5.91
N LYS A 80 -7.93 1.65 -7.04
CA LYS A 80 -9.28 1.08 -7.17
C LYS A 80 -9.13 -0.35 -7.68
N ILE A 81 -9.65 -1.32 -6.94
CA ILE A 81 -9.73 -2.71 -7.39
C ILE A 81 -10.88 -2.84 -8.38
N GLU A 82 -10.63 -3.47 -9.53
CA GLU A 82 -11.62 -3.66 -10.59
C GLU A 82 -12.07 -5.11 -10.66
N THR A 83 -11.13 -6.06 -10.71
CA THR A 83 -11.42 -7.49 -10.77
C THR A 83 -10.57 -8.27 -9.79
N VAL A 84 -11.17 -9.30 -9.19
CA VAL A 84 -10.53 -10.30 -8.33
C VAL A 84 -10.53 -11.64 -9.06
#